data_AF-A0A7C2LR88-F1
#
_entry.id   AF-A0A7C2LR88-F1
#
_cell.length_a   1.000
_cell.length_b   1.000
_cell.length_c   1.000
_cell.angle_alpha   90.00
_cell.angle_beta   90.00
_cell.angle_gamma   90.00
#
_symmetry.space_group_name_H-M   'P 1'
#
loop_
_entity.id
_entity.type
_entity.pdbx_description
1 polymer ?
#
loop_
_entity_poly.entity_id
_entity_poly.type
_entity_poly.pdbx_seq_one_letter_code
_entity_poly.pdbx_strand_id
1 'polypeptide(L)'
;MKAIAIVLALLAAAKIGYQEYLFRAAARDAIVGAYKEHAVQACQSEPASRSLGMTGQAWANARSVRLVIGKSSIDVYPWQVDNALWNARYRNPYLFLTASQRSGTVHCEYDILNAAAVVTRM
;
A
#
# COMPACT_ATOMS: atom_id res chain seq x y z
N MET A 1 -11.59 45.28 -5.47
CA MET A 1 -12.56 44.33 -4.86
C MET A 1 -12.55 42.97 -5.53
N LYS A 2 -12.94 42.82 -6.80
CA LYS A 2 -12.99 41.51 -7.49
C LYS A 2 -11.64 40.76 -7.51
N ALA A 3 -10.55 41.46 -7.85
CA ALA A 3 -9.22 40.86 -7.85
C ALA A 3 -8.77 40.36 -6.47
N ILE A 4 -9.04 41.13 -5.41
CA ILE A 4 -8.73 40.75 -4.02
C ILE A 4 -9.54 39.51 -3.62
N ALA A 5 -10.83 39.48 -3.95
CA ALA A 5 -11.68 38.32 -3.68
C ALA A 5 -11.19 37.06 -4.39
N ILE A 6 -10.74 37.17 -5.65
CA ILE A 6 -10.18 36.05 -6.41
C ILE A 6 -8.87 35.54 -5.76
N VAL A 7 -7.97 36.46 -5.39
CA VAL A 7 -6.71 36.09 -4.73
C VAL A 7 -6.95 35.38 -3.40
N LEU A 8 -7.89 35.88 -2.58
CA LEU A 8 -8.26 35.25 -1.33
C LEU A 8 -8.86 33.85 -1.54
N ALA A 9 -9.70 33.67 -2.56
CA ALA A 9 -10.28 32.38 -2.89
C ALA A 9 -9.20 31.35 -3.30
N LEU A 10 -8.23 31.77 -4.12
CA LEU A 10 -7.11 30.91 -4.52
C LEU A 10 -6.24 30.52 -3.32
N LEU A 11 -5.92 31.46 -2.44
CA LEU A 11 -5.16 31.19 -1.21
C LEU A 11 -5.89 30.22 -0.29
N ALA A 12 -7.21 30.38 -0.13
CA ALA A 12 -8.02 29.47 0.66
C ALA A 12 -8.03 28.04 0.07
N ALA A 13 -8.23 27.92 -1.25
CA ALA A 13 -8.18 26.63 -1.94
C ALA A 13 -6.79 25.97 -1.82
N ALA A 14 -5.71 26.74 -2.00
CA ALA A 14 -4.35 26.25 -1.85
C ALA A 14 -4.07 25.75 -0.42
N LYS A 15 -4.53 26.49 0.61
CA LYS A 15 -4.38 26.08 2.01
C LYS A 15 -5.11 24.78 2.31
N ILE A 16 -6.38 24.66 1.90
CA ILE A 16 -7.18 23.46 2.12
C ILE A 16 -6.54 22.26 1.40
N GLY A 17 -6.13 22.44 0.14
CA GLY A 17 -5.45 21.40 -0.62
C GLY A 17 -4.15 20.94 0.04
N TYR A 18 -3.36 21.88 0.57
CA TYR A 18 -2.11 21.56 1.25
C TYR A 18 -2.33 20.82 2.58
N GLN A 19 -3.35 21.19 3.36
CA GLN A 19 -3.70 20.50 4.59
C GLN A 19 -4.17 19.07 4.34
N GLU A 20 -5.04 18.86 3.34
CA GLU A 20 -5.50 17.53 2.96
C GLU A 20 -4.35 16.65 2.46
N TYR A 21 -3.44 17.23 1.67
CA TYR A 21 -2.24 16.53 1.21
C TYR A 21 -1.36 16.07 2.38
N LEU A 22 -1.06 16.98 3.33
CA LEU A 22 -0.27 16.64 4.50
C LEU A 22 -0.94 15.58 5.38
N PHE A 23 -2.26 15.68 5.57
CA PHE A 23 -3.02 14.70 6.34
C PHE A 23 -2.94 13.31 5.70
N ARG A 24 -3.14 13.21 4.38
CA ARG A 24 -3.05 11.93 3.65
C ARG A 24 -1.64 11.36 3.64
N ALA A 25 -0.62 12.20 3.49
CA ALA A 25 0.77 11.77 3.56
C ALA A 25 1.12 11.24 4.96
N ALA A 26 0.78 11.98 6.01
CA ALA A 26 1.01 11.54 7.39
C ALA A 26 0.24 10.26 7.74
N ALA A 27 -1.03 10.16 7.30
CA ALA A 27 -1.82 8.94 7.51
C ALA A 27 -1.20 7.72 6.82
N ARG A 28 -0.68 7.89 5.59
CA ARG A 28 0.03 6.83 4.88
C ARG A 28 1.26 6.37 5.66
N ASP A 29 2.09 7.30 6.12
CA ASP A 29 3.31 6.98 6.86
C ASP A 29 3.00 6.31 8.21
N ALA A 30 1.95 6.77 8.90
CA ALA A 30 1.48 6.16 10.13
C ALA A 30 1.00 4.71 9.91
N ILE A 31 0.23 4.44 8.86
CA ILE A 31 -0.23 3.08 8.52
C ILE A 31 0.94 2.19 8.16
N VAL A 32 1.87 2.66 7.32
CA VAL A 32 3.08 1.89 6.98
C VAL A 32 3.89 1.61 8.25
N GLY A 33 4.11 2.61 9.11
CA GLY A 33 4.83 2.44 10.37
C GLY A 33 4.17 1.41 11.31
N ALA A 34 2.84 1.43 11.41
CA ALA A 34 2.10 0.51 12.27
C ALA A 34 2.11 -0.95 11.77
N TYR A 35 2.01 -1.16 10.46
CA TYR A 35 1.81 -2.49 9.90
C TYR A 35 3.04 -3.10 9.22
N LYS A 36 4.12 -2.35 9.05
CA LYS A 36 5.34 -2.84 8.38
C LYS A 36 5.88 -4.11 9.04
N GLU A 37 5.96 -4.16 10.36
CA GLU A 37 6.53 -5.31 11.05
C GLU A 37 5.66 -6.56 10.87
N HIS A 38 4.34 -6.42 11.01
CA HIS A 38 3.39 -7.49 10.74
C HIS A 38 3.48 -7.99 9.30
N ALA A 39 3.62 -7.08 8.34
CA ALA A 39 3.80 -7.44 6.94
C ALA A 39 5.10 -8.20 6.72
N VAL A 40 6.23 -7.75 7.29
CA VAL A 40 7.50 -8.46 7.23
C VAL A 40 7.36 -9.87 7.80
N GLN A 41 6.78 -10.01 8.99
CA GLN A 41 6.57 -11.30 9.62
C GLN A 41 5.71 -12.25 8.77
N ALA A 42 4.62 -11.75 8.18
CA ALA A 42 3.75 -12.54 7.31
C ALA A 42 4.45 -12.95 6.00
N CYS A 43 5.21 -12.04 5.38
CA CYS A 43 6.00 -12.36 4.18
C CYS A 43 7.09 -13.40 4.48
N GLN A 44 7.67 -13.37 5.68
CA GLN A 44 8.69 -14.35 6.09
C GLN A 44 8.11 -15.75 6.33
N SER A 45 6.92 -15.84 6.93
CA SER A 45 6.26 -17.11 7.22
C SER A 45 5.71 -17.79 5.96
N GLU A 46 5.43 -17.02 4.91
CA GLU A 46 4.86 -17.50 3.65
C GLU A 46 5.74 -18.59 3.00
N PRO A 47 5.18 -19.77 2.64
CA PRO A 47 5.96 -20.87 2.05
C PRO A 47 6.69 -20.48 0.77
N ALA A 48 6.07 -19.65 -0.07
CA ALA A 48 6.63 -19.19 -1.33
C ALA A 48 7.91 -18.35 -1.15
N SER A 49 8.07 -17.64 -0.02
CA SER A 49 9.30 -16.92 0.29
C SER A 49 10.51 -17.85 0.37
N ARG A 50 10.34 -18.99 1.05
CA ARG A 50 11.41 -19.99 1.21
C ARG A 50 11.74 -20.67 -0.12
N SER A 51 10.73 -21.05 -0.91
CA SER A 51 10.97 -21.67 -2.22
C SER A 51 11.63 -20.72 -3.22
N LEU A 52 11.40 -19.41 -3.09
CA LEU A 52 12.04 -18.38 -3.92
C LEU A 52 13.43 -17.95 -3.38
N GLY A 53 13.90 -18.58 -2.30
CA GLY A 53 15.21 -18.34 -1.71
C GLY A 53 15.33 -16.99 -0.98
N MET A 54 14.20 -16.38 -0.59
CA MET A 54 14.20 -15.15 0.20
C MET A 54 14.47 -15.46 1.67
N THR A 55 15.44 -14.77 2.25
CA THR A 55 15.75 -14.86 3.68
C THR A 55 14.88 -13.92 4.51
N GLY A 56 14.74 -14.17 5.81
CA GLY A 56 14.06 -13.24 6.71
C GLY A 56 14.64 -11.83 6.67
N GLN A 57 15.98 -11.75 6.56
CA GLN A 57 16.71 -10.49 6.46
C GLN A 57 16.37 -9.70 5.18
N ALA A 58 16.04 -10.39 4.08
CA ALA A 58 15.65 -9.75 2.83
C ALA A 58 14.29 -9.02 2.98
N TRP A 59 13.38 -9.56 3.78
CA TRP A 59 12.10 -8.92 4.10
C TRP A 59 12.25 -7.81 5.14
N ALA A 60 13.06 -8.02 6.17
CA ALA A 60 13.35 -6.98 7.17
C ALA A 60 13.98 -5.73 6.54
N ASN A 61 14.83 -5.93 5.54
CA ASN A 61 15.46 -4.87 4.74
C ASN A 61 14.84 -4.78 3.34
N ALA A 62 13.52 -4.86 3.25
CA ALA A 62 12.81 -4.70 1.99
C ALA A 62 13.24 -3.40 1.29
N ARG A 63 13.55 -3.49 0.00
CA ARG A 63 13.95 -2.37 -0.85
C ARG A 63 12.88 -1.29 -0.92
N SER A 64 11.61 -1.69 -0.87
CA SER A 64 10.50 -0.75 -0.77
C SER A 64 9.33 -1.36 -0.01
N VAL A 65 8.58 -0.50 0.68
CA VAL A 65 7.30 -0.81 1.32
C VAL A 65 6.31 0.26 0.86
N ARG A 66 5.21 -0.13 0.22
CA ARG A 66 4.21 0.80 -0.31
C ARG A 66 2.82 0.43 0.16
N LEU A 67 2.13 1.38 0.79
CA LEU A 67 0.69 1.30 0.99
C LEU A 67 -0.04 1.50 -0.34
N VAL A 68 -0.95 0.58 -0.65
CA VAL A 68 -1.83 0.59 -1.82
C VAL A 68 -3.26 0.35 -1.36
N ILE A 69 -4.22 1.05 -1.97
CA ILE A 69 -5.65 0.83 -1.72
C ILE A 69 -6.23 0.05 -2.90
N GLY A 70 -6.77 -1.12 -2.60
CA GLY A 70 -7.29 -2.06 -3.59
C GLY A 70 -6.18 -2.81 -4.34
N LYS A 71 -6.53 -3.98 -4.86
CA LYS A 71 -5.62 -4.83 -5.64
C LYS A 71 -5.96 -4.78 -7.13
N SER A 72 -5.03 -4.30 -7.96
CA SER A 72 -5.22 -4.15 -9.42
C SER A 72 -5.44 -5.46 -10.16
N SER A 73 -4.91 -6.57 -9.63
CA SER A 73 -4.94 -7.87 -10.29
C SER A 73 -6.23 -8.68 -10.05
N ILE A 74 -7.15 -8.18 -9.22
CA ILE A 74 -8.46 -8.82 -9.04
C ILE A 74 -9.34 -8.41 -10.23
N ASP A 75 -9.98 -9.38 -10.89
CA ASP A 75 -10.84 -9.12 -12.05
C ASP A 75 -12.28 -8.84 -11.61
N VAL A 76 -12.49 -7.63 -11.08
CA VAL A 76 -13.81 -7.10 -10.70
C VAL A 76 -13.93 -5.70 -11.25
N TYR A 77 -15.04 -5.42 -11.94
CA TYR A 77 -15.34 -4.12 -12.53
C TYR A 77 -16.03 -3.17 -11.52
N PRO A 78 -15.95 -1.84 -11.72
CA PRO A 78 -16.49 -0.87 -10.76
C PRO A 78 -18.00 -1.02 -10.49
N TRP A 79 -18.79 -1.43 -11.49
CA TRP A 79 -20.24 -1.58 -11.38
C TRP A 79 -20.69 -2.89 -10.71
N GLN A 80 -19.79 -3.84 -10.47
CA GLN A 80 -20.10 -5.10 -9.79
C GLN A 80 -20.05 -4.93 -8.26
N VAL A 81 -20.76 -3.94 -7.72
CA VAL A 81 -20.67 -3.53 -6.30
C VAL A 81 -21.06 -4.63 -5.31
N ASP A 82 -21.88 -5.59 -5.74
CA ASP A 82 -22.31 -6.74 -4.93
C ASP A 82 -21.32 -7.92 -4.98
N ASN A 83 -20.23 -7.81 -5.73
CA ASN A 83 -19.21 -8.86 -5.79
C ASN A 83 -18.45 -8.95 -4.46
N ALA A 84 -18.28 -10.16 -3.92
CA ALA A 84 -17.60 -10.40 -2.65
C ALA A 84 -16.16 -9.83 -2.61
N LEU A 85 -15.48 -9.78 -3.75
CA LEU A 85 -14.12 -9.25 -3.89
C LEU A 85 -14.06 -7.76 -4.25
N TRP A 86 -15.19 -7.07 -4.36
CA TRP A 86 -15.21 -5.65 -4.72
C TRP A 86 -14.44 -4.78 -3.72
N ASN A 87 -14.56 -5.07 -2.42
CA ASN A 87 -13.78 -4.39 -1.39
C ASN A 87 -12.28 -4.68 -1.53
N ALA A 88 -11.88 -5.93 -1.78
CA ALA A 88 -10.49 -6.30 -2.03
C ALA A 88 -9.92 -5.59 -3.27
N ARG A 89 -10.74 -5.40 -4.31
CA ARG A 89 -10.38 -4.73 -5.56
C ARG A 89 -10.14 -3.22 -5.40
N TYR A 90 -10.95 -2.54 -4.58
CA TYR A 90 -11.03 -1.06 -4.59
C TYR A 90 -10.91 -0.36 -3.24
N ARG A 91 -11.09 -1.04 -2.10
CA ARG A 91 -11.16 -0.40 -0.77
C ARG A 91 -10.16 -0.93 0.24
N ASN A 92 -9.83 -2.22 0.19
CA ASN A 92 -8.98 -2.82 1.21
C ASN A 92 -7.55 -2.26 1.13
N PRO A 93 -6.92 -1.97 2.27
CA PRO A 93 -5.54 -1.52 2.31
C PRO A 93 -4.56 -2.69 2.26
N TYR A 94 -3.54 -2.56 1.42
CA TYR A 94 -2.47 -3.54 1.25
C TYR A 94 -1.09 -2.89 1.43
N LEU A 95 -0.15 -3.63 1.99
CA LEU A 95 1.28 -3.28 1.97
C LEU A 95 2.00 -4.13 0.95
N PHE A 96 2.61 -3.49 -0.04
CA PHE A 96 3.44 -4.16 -1.04
C PHE A 96 4.91 -4.01 -0.65
N LEU A 97 5.54 -5.12 -0.33
CA LEU A 97 6.94 -5.23 0.02
C LEU A 97 7.71 -5.76 -1.18
N THR A 98 8.87 -5.17 -1.44
CA THR A 98 9.79 -5.65 -2.47
C THR A 98 11.10 -6.06 -1.82
N ALA A 99 11.39 -7.34 -1.83
CA ALA A 99 12.69 -7.85 -1.40
C ALA A 99 13.55 -8.13 -2.63
N SER A 100 14.84 -7.85 -2.52
CA SER A 100 15.84 -8.19 -3.53
C SER A 100 16.95 -8.98 -2.88
N GLN A 101 17.26 -10.15 -3.44
CA GLN A 101 18.38 -10.99 -3.04
C GLN A 101 19.14 -11.44 -4.30
N ARG A 102 20.29 -12.10 -4.15
CA ARG A 102 21.06 -12.63 -5.28
C ARG A 102 20.22 -13.51 -6.23
N SER A 103 19.18 -14.16 -5.73
CA SER A 103 18.26 -15.02 -6.50
C SER A 103 17.21 -14.27 -7.32
N GLY A 104 17.06 -12.95 -7.15
CA GLY A 104 16.11 -12.12 -7.89
C GLY A 104 15.33 -11.13 -7.01
N THR A 105 14.35 -10.47 -7.63
CA THR A 105 13.40 -9.57 -6.95
C THR A 105 12.09 -10.30 -6.73
N VAL A 106 11.56 -10.23 -5.50
CA VAL A 106 10.31 -10.87 -5.10
C VAL A 106 9.40 -9.83 -4.49
N HIS A 107 8.12 -9.91 -4.83
CA HIS A 107 7.06 -9.10 -4.27
C HIS A 107 6.27 -9.88 -3.24
N CYS A 108 5.95 -9.21 -2.14
CA CYS A 108 4.99 -9.70 -1.17
C CYS A 108 3.85 -8.70 -1.05
N GLU A 109 2.63 -9.20 -1.16
CA GLU A 109 1.41 -8.44 -0.97
C GLU A 109 0.81 -8.84 0.37
N TYR A 110 0.81 -7.91 1.33
CA TYR A 110 0.24 -8.12 2.64
C TYR A 110 -1.14 -7.44 2.74
N ASP A 111 -2.18 -8.23 3.01
CA ASP A 111 -3.52 -7.77 3.33
C ASP A 111 -3.60 -7.39 4.81
N ILE A 112 -3.79 -6.10 5.08
CA ILE A 112 -3.83 -5.58 6.45
C ILE A 112 -5.07 -6.08 7.21
N LEU A 113 -6.21 -6.27 6.53
CA LEU A 113 -7.46 -6.66 7.17
C LEU A 113 -7.45 -8.15 7.53
N ASN A 114 -6.93 -8.97 6.64
CA ASN A 114 -6.90 -10.42 6.82
C ASN A 114 -5.61 -10.95 7.45
N ALA A 115 -4.64 -10.06 7.73
CA ALA A 115 -3.32 -10.39 8.25
C ALA A 115 -2.61 -11.52 7.46
N ALA A 116 -2.80 -11.51 6.14
CA ALA A 116 -2.34 -12.56 5.23
C ALA A 116 -1.38 -11.98 4.19
N ALA A 117 -0.38 -12.76 3.79
CA ALA A 117 0.60 -12.38 2.78
C ALA A 117 0.54 -13.33 1.58
N VAL A 118 0.79 -12.80 0.39
CA VAL A 118 1.01 -13.60 -0.83
C VAL A 118 2.31 -13.16 -1.46
N VAL A 119 3.20 -14.12 -1.70
CA VAL A 119 4.54 -13.86 -2.22
C VAL A 119 4.65 -14.36 -3.65
N THR A 120 5.08 -13.48 -4.55
CA THR A 120 5.20 -13.75 -5.99
C THR A 120 6.55 -13.25 -6.52
N ARG A 121 7.08 -13.96 -7.52
CA ARG A 121 8.25 -13.49 -8.26
C ARG A 121 7.79 -12.41 -9.25
N MET A 122 8.58 -11.33 -9.39
CA MET A 122 8.41 -10.34 -10.46
C MET A 122 8.68 -10.93 -11.83
#